data_AF-N1QKL3-F1
#
_entry.id   AF-N1QKL3-F1
#
_cell.length_a   1.000
_cell.length_b   1.000
_cell.length_c   1.000
_cell.angle_alpha   90.00
_cell.angle_beta   90.00
_cell.angle_gamma   90.00
#
_symmetry.space_group_name_H-M   'P 1'
#
loop_
_entity.id
_entity.type
_entity.pdbx_description
1 polymer ?
#
loop_
_entity_poly.entity_id
_entity_poly.type
_entity_poly.pdbx_seq_one_letter_code
_entity_poly.pdbx_strand_id
1 'polypeptide(L)'
;MLNSRAISELLSRNSDKLCKRWYLMTPNGTLLAYSQPVDINDLRKQAAIAAICWQEHQHQDAARDYEAEVPGEQREDGERNSVHVLTIESENSNIIMRQIQAQLLLVLEGGVPPRRAGFIKSITAECADGTRLLPNQKNGSSYATSTAVRDESVGKGAANVLKLQRKKLDALADVVLGDFETTEFRMPQGSTVF
;
A
#
# COMPACT_ATOMS: atom_id res chain seq x y z
N MET A 1 22.29 -10.85 1.15
CA MET A 1 21.98 -9.98 -0.02
C MET A 1 20.62 -10.37 -0.58
N LEU A 2 19.80 -9.40 -0.99
CA LEU A 2 18.46 -9.65 -1.53
C LEU A 2 18.56 -10.38 -2.89
N ASN A 3 18.05 -11.61 -2.99
CA ASN A 3 18.01 -12.34 -4.26
C ASN A 3 16.78 -11.93 -5.08
N SER A 4 16.92 -10.88 -5.89
CA SER A 4 15.83 -10.33 -6.70
C SER A 4 15.20 -11.34 -7.67
N ARG A 5 15.96 -12.35 -8.13
CA ARG A 5 15.46 -13.41 -9.01
C ARG A 5 14.57 -14.38 -8.25
N ALA A 6 15.02 -14.88 -7.10
CA ALA A 6 14.22 -15.78 -6.27
C ALA A 6 12.91 -15.11 -5.80
N ILE A 7 12.99 -13.82 -5.46
CA ILE A 7 11.81 -13.04 -5.08
C ILE A 7 10.88 -12.85 -6.28
N SER A 8 11.40 -12.47 -7.45
CA SER A 8 10.56 -12.33 -8.65
C SER A 8 9.86 -13.64 -9.00
N GLU A 9 10.53 -14.78 -8.82
CA GLU A 9 9.94 -16.10 -8.98
C GLU A 9 8.85 -16.39 -7.95
N LEU A 10 9.08 -16.09 -6.67
CA LEU A 10 8.08 -16.19 -5.61
C LEU A 10 6.84 -15.32 -5.92
N LEU A 11 7.04 -14.07 -6.33
CA LEU A 11 5.98 -13.14 -6.72
C LEU A 11 5.19 -13.67 -7.93
N SER A 12 5.88 -14.26 -8.91
CA SER A 12 5.24 -14.84 -10.10
C SER A 12 4.39 -16.06 -9.75
N ARG A 13 4.88 -16.93 -8.87
CA ARG A 13 4.13 -18.11 -8.38
C ARG A 13 2.86 -17.74 -7.61
N ASN A 14 2.84 -16.56 -6.97
CA ASN A 14 1.68 -16.06 -6.24
C ASN A 14 0.69 -15.27 -7.13
N SER A 15 0.99 -15.08 -8.41
CA SER A 15 0.08 -14.43 -9.35
C SER A 15 -1.06 -15.39 -9.75
N ASP A 16 -2.29 -14.89 -9.67
CA ASP A 16 -3.48 -15.63 -10.09
C ASP A 16 -4.57 -14.67 -10.62
N LYS A 17 -5.78 -15.19 -10.86
CA LYS A 17 -6.90 -14.37 -11.35
C LYS A 17 -7.34 -13.30 -10.34
N LEU A 18 -7.12 -13.53 -9.04
CA LEU A 18 -7.50 -12.61 -7.97
C LEU A 18 -6.44 -11.52 -7.78
N CYS A 19 -5.18 -11.94 -7.81
CA CYS A 19 -3.96 -11.18 -7.58
C CYS A 19 -3.15 -11.19 -8.87
N LYS A 20 -3.47 -10.26 -9.77
CA LYS A 20 -2.96 -10.23 -11.14
C LYS A 20 -1.46 -9.96 -11.18
N ARG A 21 -0.98 -9.03 -10.35
CA ARG A 21 0.44 -8.64 -10.32
C ARG A 21 0.91 -8.36 -8.92
N TRP A 22 2.18 -8.68 -8.70
CA TRP A 22 2.89 -8.41 -7.47
C TRP A 22 4.19 -7.69 -7.78
N TYR A 23 4.56 -6.71 -6.97
CA TYR A 23 5.85 -6.07 -7.08
C TYR A 23 6.33 -5.51 -5.76
N LEU A 24 7.65 -5.48 -5.60
CA LEU A 24 8.34 -4.82 -4.50
C LEU A 24 8.95 -3.54 -5.03
N MET A 25 8.78 -2.47 -4.29
CA MET A 25 9.35 -1.18 -4.60
C MET A 25 9.77 -0.43 -3.34
N THR A 26 10.64 0.56 -3.50
CA THR A 26 10.86 1.57 -2.47
C THR A 26 9.69 2.56 -2.43
N PRO A 27 9.47 3.28 -1.31
CA PRO A 27 8.50 4.39 -1.25
C PRO A 27 8.71 5.47 -2.32
N ASN A 28 9.92 5.57 -2.88
CA ASN A 28 10.26 6.49 -3.97
C ASN A 28 9.90 5.95 -5.37
N GLY A 29 9.26 4.78 -5.46
CA GLY A 29 8.83 4.17 -6.73
C GLY A 29 9.93 3.41 -7.47
N THR A 30 11.07 3.13 -6.83
CA THR A 30 12.10 2.26 -7.45
C THR A 30 11.67 0.80 -7.35
N LEU A 31 11.42 0.16 -8.48
CA LEU A 31 11.09 -1.27 -8.55
C LEU A 31 12.31 -2.14 -8.22
N LEU A 32 12.12 -3.11 -7.31
CA LEU A 32 13.16 -4.05 -6.87
C LEU A 32 12.95 -5.47 -7.41
N ALA A 33 11.70 -5.92 -7.42
CA ALA A 33 11.30 -7.24 -7.93
C ALA A 33 9.83 -7.20 -8.36
N TYR A 34 9.43 -8.07 -9.29
CA TYR A 34 8.06 -8.10 -9.79
C TYR A 34 7.68 -9.47 -10.37
N SER A 35 6.39 -9.76 -10.39
CA SER A 35 5.82 -10.94 -11.03
C SER A 35 5.91 -10.84 -12.56
N GLN A 36 6.29 -11.94 -13.21
CA GLN A 36 6.29 -12.09 -14.66
C GLN A 36 5.14 -13.01 -15.12
N PRO A 37 4.60 -12.84 -16.35
CA PRO A 37 4.99 -11.85 -17.36
C PRO A 37 4.32 -10.46 -17.15
N VAL A 38 5.07 -9.39 -17.39
CA VAL A 38 4.55 -8.00 -17.30
C VAL A 38 5.27 -7.07 -18.27
N ASP A 39 4.57 -6.06 -18.78
CA ASP A 39 5.21 -4.93 -19.46
C ASP A 39 5.84 -4.00 -18.41
N ILE A 40 7.17 -3.91 -18.43
CA ILE A 40 7.94 -3.11 -17.49
C ILE A 40 7.63 -1.62 -17.60
N ASN A 41 7.26 -1.11 -18.78
CA ASN A 41 6.97 0.31 -18.95
C ASN A 41 5.67 0.70 -18.23
N ASP A 42 4.65 -0.13 -18.37
CA ASP A 42 3.38 0.07 -17.69
C ASP A 42 3.50 -0.16 -16.19
N LEU A 43 4.28 -1.18 -15.77
CA LEU A 43 4.55 -1.41 -14.36
C LEU A 43 5.27 -0.23 -13.71
N ARG A 44 6.25 0.39 -14.40
CA ARG A 44 6.94 1.58 -13.91
C ARG A 44 6.00 2.77 -13.74
N LYS A 45 5.09 3.01 -14.70
CA LYS A 45 4.06 4.05 -14.57
C LYS A 45 3.17 3.80 -13.35
N GLN A 46 2.71 2.55 -13.17
CA GLN A 46 1.90 2.16 -12.03
C GLN A 46 2.65 2.33 -10.70
N ALA A 47 3.92 1.91 -10.64
CA ALA A 47 4.76 2.06 -9.45
C ALA A 47 5.01 3.53 -9.10
N ALA A 48 5.21 4.39 -10.10
CA ALA A 48 5.34 5.83 -9.88
C ALA A 48 4.05 6.43 -9.29
N ILE A 49 2.88 6.09 -9.84
CA ILE A 49 1.59 6.54 -9.30
C ILE A 49 1.40 6.03 -7.87
N ALA A 50 1.67 4.75 -7.64
CA ALA A 50 1.55 4.14 -6.32
C ALA A 50 2.48 4.81 -5.28
N ALA A 51 3.71 5.14 -5.67
CA ALA A 51 4.66 5.88 -4.83
C ALA A 51 4.16 7.28 -4.48
N ILE A 52 3.64 8.03 -5.47
CA ILE A 52 3.06 9.36 -5.24
C ILE A 52 1.90 9.27 -4.23
N CYS A 53 0.98 8.32 -4.44
CA CYS A 53 -0.14 8.10 -3.52
C CYS A 53 0.34 7.73 -2.11
N TRP A 54 1.36 6.89 -2.00
CA TRP A 54 1.94 6.49 -0.71
C TRP A 54 2.57 7.68 0.03
N GLN A 55 3.41 8.45 -0.67
CA GLN A 55 4.09 9.61 -0.10
C GLN A 55 3.12 10.70 0.33
N GLU A 56 2.06 10.96 -0.45
CA GLU A 56 1.03 11.94 -0.09
C GLU A 56 0.43 11.64 1.29
N HIS A 57 0.15 10.37 1.59
CA HIS A 57 -0.41 9.98 2.88
C HIS A 57 0.65 9.98 3.99
N GLN A 58 1.90 9.62 3.71
CA GLN A 58 3.00 9.75 4.69
C GLN A 58 3.26 11.21 5.10
N HIS A 59 3.20 12.15 4.16
CA HIS A 59 3.43 13.57 4.45
C HIS A 59 2.23 14.25 5.15
N GLN A 60 1.01 13.76 4.92
CA GLN A 60 -0.17 14.26 5.63
C GLN A 60 -0.13 13.94 7.13
N ASP A 61 0.45 12.80 7.52
CA ASP A 61 0.66 12.47 8.94
C ASP A 61 1.72 13.37 9.58
N ALA A 62 2.83 13.64 8.88
CA ALA A 62 3.88 14.54 9.38
C ALA A 62 3.38 15.98 9.60
N ALA A 63 2.46 16.48 8.78
CA ALA A 63 1.89 17.82 8.95
C ALA A 63 0.91 17.93 10.12
N ARG A 64 0.23 16.83 10.50
CA ARG A 64 -0.67 16.78 11.67
C ARG A 64 0.10 16.88 12.99
N ASP A 65 1.30 16.31 13.04
CA ASP A 65 2.15 16.37 14.24
C ASP A 65 2.58 17.81 14.57
N TYR A 66 2.65 18.72 13.60
CA TYR A 66 3.00 20.14 13.82
C TYR A 66 1.82 21.02 14.28
N GLU A 67 0.56 20.65 14.00
CA GLU A 67 -0.62 21.44 14.43
C GLU A 67 -1.18 20.98 15.79
N ALA A 68 -0.76 19.82 16.31
CA ALA A 68 -1.27 19.24 17.55
C ALA A 68 -0.46 19.61 18.82
N GLU A 69 0.51 20.53 18.74
CA GLU A 69 1.22 21.06 19.91
C GLU A 69 0.34 22.08 20.69
N VAL A 70 -0.71 21.59 21.35
CA VAL A 70 -1.26 22.24 22.55
C VAL A 70 -0.45 21.72 23.75
N PRO A 71 0.18 22.57 24.55
CA PRO A 71 1.12 22.13 25.58
C PRO A 71 0.36 21.57 26.79
N GLY A 72 0.23 20.25 26.86
CA GLY A 72 -0.21 19.59 28.08
C GLY A 72 -0.87 18.23 27.86
N GLU A 73 -0.09 17.22 27.47
CA GLU A 73 -0.23 15.82 27.90
C GLU A 73 0.84 14.99 27.17
N GLN A 74 1.89 14.60 27.90
CA GLN A 74 2.88 13.64 27.42
C GLN A 74 2.20 12.29 27.19
N ARG A 75 1.81 12.01 25.95
CA ARG A 75 1.53 10.64 25.52
C ARG A 75 2.87 9.94 25.29
N GLU A 76 3.31 9.18 26.29
CA GLU A 76 4.31 8.13 26.13
C GLU A 76 3.67 6.98 25.33
N ASP A 77 3.72 7.07 24.01
CA ASP A 77 3.80 5.91 23.10
C ASP A 77 4.08 6.41 21.68
N GLY A 78 5.36 6.37 21.31
CA GLY A 78 5.89 6.90 20.05
C GLY A 78 5.70 6.01 18.83
N GLU A 79 4.65 5.19 18.76
CA GLU A 79 4.25 4.51 17.52
C GLU A 79 3.36 5.43 16.69
N ARG A 80 4.05 6.43 16.13
CA ARG A 80 3.58 7.42 15.17
C ARG A 80 2.65 6.77 14.15
N ASN A 81 1.49 7.40 13.93
CA ASN A 81 0.52 7.11 12.87
C ASN A 81 1.21 7.19 11.50
N SER A 82 1.92 6.14 11.12
CA SER A 82 2.56 6.02 9.82
C SER A 82 1.74 5.06 8.98
N VAL A 83 1.51 5.45 7.73
CA VAL A 83 0.78 4.62 6.77
C VAL A 83 1.46 3.26 6.68
N HIS A 84 0.74 2.21 7.07
CA HIS A 84 1.23 0.84 7.00
C HIS A 84 0.60 0.07 5.83
N VAL A 85 -0.68 0.35 5.54
CA VAL A 85 -1.40 -0.21 4.40
C VAL A 85 -2.14 0.90 3.67
N LEU A 86 -2.05 0.91 2.34
CA LEU A 86 -2.78 1.83 1.47
C LEU A 86 -3.54 1.03 0.42
N THR A 87 -4.86 1.16 0.43
CA THR A 87 -5.76 0.51 -0.53
C THR A 87 -6.35 1.55 -1.47
N ILE A 88 -6.20 1.35 -2.77
CA ILE A 88 -6.78 2.16 -3.83
C ILE A 88 -7.75 1.26 -4.60
N GLU A 89 -9.05 1.50 -4.47
CA GLU A 89 -10.05 0.83 -5.29
C GLU A 89 -10.32 1.69 -6.53
N SER A 90 -10.20 1.09 -7.71
CA SER A 90 -10.54 1.70 -8.99
C SER A 90 -11.56 0.84 -9.73
N GLU A 91 -12.22 1.41 -10.73
CA GLU A 91 -13.25 0.70 -11.53
C GLU A 91 -12.70 -0.58 -12.17
N ASN A 92 -11.42 -0.59 -12.54
CA ASN A 92 -10.79 -1.67 -13.30
C ASN A 92 -9.97 -2.63 -12.44
N SER A 93 -9.48 -2.20 -11.27
CA SER A 93 -8.62 -2.99 -10.40
C SER A 93 -8.49 -2.36 -9.02
N ASN A 94 -8.08 -3.18 -8.05
CA ASN A 94 -7.69 -2.70 -6.73
C ASN A 94 -6.16 -2.72 -6.63
N ILE A 95 -5.57 -1.73 -5.98
CA ILE A 95 -4.15 -1.72 -5.65
C ILE A 95 -4.04 -1.70 -4.14
N ILE A 96 -3.29 -2.63 -3.56
CA ILE A 96 -3.05 -2.70 -2.12
C ILE A 96 -1.54 -2.66 -1.90
N MET A 97 -1.09 -1.66 -1.15
CA MET A 97 0.31 -1.47 -0.77
C MET A 97 0.45 -1.75 0.72
N ARG A 98 1.43 -2.55 1.11
CA ARG A 98 1.80 -2.79 2.52
C ARG A 98 3.28 -2.51 2.73
N GLN A 99 3.59 -1.81 3.81
CA GLN A 99 4.96 -1.58 4.24
C GLN A 99 5.51 -2.85 4.91
N ILE A 100 6.61 -3.40 4.37
CA ILE A 100 7.32 -4.54 4.96
C ILE A 100 8.50 -4.06 5.81
N GLN A 101 9.22 -3.05 5.34
CA GLN A 101 10.27 -2.35 6.09
C GLN A 101 10.17 -0.84 5.81
N ALA A 102 10.87 -0.01 6.59
CA ALA A 102 10.82 1.46 6.45
C ALA A 102 10.98 1.94 4.99
N GLN A 103 11.85 1.30 4.22
CA GLN A 103 12.17 1.63 2.82
C GLN A 103 11.71 0.57 1.81
N LEU A 104 10.75 -0.29 2.19
CA LEU A 104 10.32 -1.39 1.34
C LEU A 104 8.80 -1.62 1.40
N LEU A 105 8.17 -1.52 0.23
CA LEU A 105 6.75 -1.72 0.02
C LEU A 105 6.50 -2.97 -0.83
N LEU A 106 5.56 -3.80 -0.41
CA LEU A 106 4.97 -4.85 -1.23
C LEU A 106 3.64 -4.37 -1.76
N VAL A 107 3.46 -4.52 -3.07
CA VAL A 107 2.28 -4.04 -3.77
C VAL A 107 1.61 -5.15 -4.54
N LEU A 108 0.28 -5.20 -4.42
CA LEU A 108 -0.61 -6.12 -5.09
C LEU A 108 -1.55 -5.36 -6.02
N GLU A 109 -1.58 -5.72 -7.30
CA GLU A 109 -2.64 -5.35 -8.25
C GLU A 109 -3.66 -6.49 -8.33
N GLY A 110 -4.90 -6.20 -7.95
CA GLY A 110 -6.05 -7.09 -8.06
C GLY A 110 -6.51 -7.26 -9.51
N GLY A 111 -6.82 -8.50 -9.90
CA GLY A 111 -7.33 -8.83 -11.23
C GLY A 111 -8.86 -8.76 -11.36
N VAL A 112 -9.56 -8.60 -10.24
CA VAL A 112 -11.03 -8.56 -10.20
C VAL A 112 -11.47 -7.15 -9.86
N PRO A 113 -12.18 -6.45 -10.76
CA PRO A 113 -12.70 -5.12 -10.47
C PRO A 113 -13.80 -5.17 -9.41
N PRO A 114 -13.97 -4.10 -8.61
CA PRO A 114 -15.11 -3.95 -7.72
C PRO A 114 -16.39 -3.83 -8.56
N ARG A 115 -17.12 -4.95 -8.71
CA ARG A 115 -18.37 -5.05 -9.49
C ARG A 115 -19.53 -4.25 -8.86
N ARG A 116 -19.42 -2.93 -8.79
CA ARG A 116 -20.45 -2.03 -8.25
C ARG A 116 -20.92 -1.09 -9.36
N ALA A 117 -22.23 -0.98 -9.56
CA ALA A 117 -22.80 0.04 -10.45
C ALA A 117 -22.59 1.42 -9.82
N GLY A 118 -21.99 2.36 -10.56
CA GLY A 118 -21.68 3.70 -10.05
C GLY A 118 -20.46 3.75 -9.11
N PHE A 119 -19.42 2.95 -9.41
CA PHE A 119 -18.21 2.90 -8.59
C PHE A 119 -17.53 4.27 -8.46
N ILE A 120 -17.29 4.67 -7.22
CA ILE A 120 -16.54 5.88 -6.86
C ILE A 120 -15.16 5.44 -6.41
N LYS A 121 -14.11 6.02 -6.98
CA LYS A 121 -12.72 5.75 -6.56
C LYS A 121 -12.55 6.06 -5.08
N SER A 122 -12.06 5.09 -4.32
CA SER A 122 -11.80 5.21 -2.88
C SER A 122 -10.34 4.92 -2.60
N ILE A 123 -9.75 5.75 -1.73
CA ILE A 123 -8.42 5.55 -1.18
C ILE A 123 -8.57 5.41 0.32
N THR A 124 -8.06 4.31 0.88
CA THR A 124 -8.10 4.02 2.32
C THR A 124 -6.68 3.78 2.80
N ALA A 125 -6.20 4.67 3.67
CA ALA A 125 -4.94 4.52 4.38
C ALA A 125 -5.20 3.93 5.78
N GLU A 126 -4.34 3.03 6.23
CA GLU A 126 -4.44 2.35 7.51
C GLU A 126 -3.08 2.32 8.21
N CYS A 127 -3.10 2.50 9.53
CA CYS A 127 -1.93 2.36 10.40
C CYS A 127 -1.62 0.88 10.71
N ALA A 128 -0.50 0.64 11.39
CA ALA A 128 -0.06 -0.70 11.75
C ALA A 128 -1.06 -1.45 12.67
N ASP A 129 -1.84 -0.71 13.46
CA ASP A 129 -2.93 -1.20 14.31
C ASP A 129 -4.23 -1.50 13.53
N GLY A 130 -4.25 -1.24 12.21
CA GLY A 130 -5.43 -1.38 11.35
C GLY A 130 -6.41 -0.22 11.45
N THR A 131 -6.08 0.84 12.19
CA THR A 131 -6.92 2.03 12.33
C THR A 131 -6.88 2.83 11.03
N ARG A 132 -8.05 3.19 10.51
CA ARG A 132 -8.17 3.94 9.26
C ARG A 132 -7.75 5.40 9.48
N LEU A 133 -6.79 5.86 8.69
CA LEU A 133 -6.42 7.26 8.62
C LEU A 133 -7.49 8.03 7.85
N LEU A 134 -8.17 8.94 8.55
CA LEU A 134 -9.18 9.80 7.95
C LEU A 134 -8.47 10.82 7.03
N PRO A 135 -8.80 10.86 5.72
CA PRO A 135 -8.24 11.85 4.81
C PRO A 135 -8.65 13.25 5.28
N ASN A 136 -7.68 14.15 5.40
CA ASN A 136 -7.97 15.52 5.82
C ASN A 136 -8.66 16.25 4.65
N GLN A 137 -9.91 16.67 4.85
CA GLN A 137 -10.75 17.33 3.84
C GLN A 137 -10.35 18.80 3.64
N LYS A 138 -9.05 19.10 3.58
CA LYS A 138 -8.49 20.42 3.34
C LYS A 138 -7.49 20.32 2.18
N ASN A 139 -8.02 20.29 0.96
CA ASN A 139 -7.48 20.99 -0.22
C ASN A 139 -8.22 20.49 -1.46
N GLY A 140 -8.78 21.43 -2.23
CA GLY A 140 -9.46 21.19 -3.50
C GLY A 140 -8.51 20.74 -4.61
N SER A 141 -7.91 19.58 -4.42
CA SER A 141 -7.21 18.81 -5.45
C SER A 141 -8.26 18.07 -6.28
N SER A 142 -8.32 18.37 -7.57
CA SER A 142 -9.32 17.92 -8.54
C SER A 142 -9.20 16.45 -8.98
N TYR A 143 -8.59 15.59 -8.17
CA TYR A 143 -8.79 14.15 -8.25
C TYR A 143 -9.83 13.78 -7.20
N ALA A 144 -11.03 13.42 -7.64
CA ALA A 144 -12.19 13.19 -6.79
C ALA A 144 -11.90 12.17 -5.66
N THR A 145 -11.44 12.66 -4.51
CA THR A 145 -11.44 11.97 -3.23
C THR A 145 -12.85 12.09 -2.67
N SER A 146 -13.72 11.20 -3.11
CA SER A 146 -15.07 11.11 -2.56
C SER A 146 -15.05 10.25 -1.30
N THR A 147 -15.50 10.91 -0.25
CA THR A 147 -15.85 10.40 1.07
C THR A 147 -16.50 9.02 1.06
N ALA A 148 -16.20 8.24 2.10
CA ALA A 148 -16.95 7.05 2.48
C ALA A 148 -18.45 7.38 2.55
N VAL A 149 -19.18 7.03 1.49
CA VAL A 149 -20.62 6.85 1.57
C VAL A 149 -20.85 5.54 2.31
N ARG A 150 -21.73 5.62 3.30
CA ARG A 150 -22.18 4.55 4.17
C ARG A 150 -22.29 3.19 3.48
N ASP A 151 -21.82 2.23 4.25
CA ASP A 151 -21.72 0.80 4.06
C ASP A 151 -23.09 0.11 3.89
N GLU A 152 -23.76 0.28 2.75
CA GLU A 152 -24.97 -0.51 2.43
C GLU A 152 -24.98 -1.18 1.04
N SER A 153 -23.99 -0.92 0.17
CA SER A 153 -23.98 -1.51 -1.18
C SER A 153 -22.64 -2.12 -1.59
N VAL A 154 -21.79 -2.50 -0.63
CA VAL A 154 -20.74 -3.47 -0.96
C VAL A 154 -21.42 -4.81 -1.19
N GLY A 155 -21.68 -5.15 -2.45
CA GLY A 155 -22.14 -6.49 -2.80
C GLY A 155 -21.23 -7.50 -2.10
N LYS A 156 -21.79 -8.42 -1.31
CA LYS A 156 -21.05 -9.34 -0.41
C LYS A 156 -19.82 -9.97 -1.10
N GLY A 157 -19.91 -10.24 -2.41
CA GLY A 157 -18.79 -10.72 -3.23
C GLY A 157 -17.59 -9.76 -3.36
N ALA A 158 -17.80 -8.46 -3.56
CA ALA A 158 -16.70 -7.49 -3.71
C ALA A 158 -15.96 -7.25 -2.39
N ALA A 159 -16.69 -7.16 -1.26
CA ALA A 159 -16.09 -7.12 0.08
C ALA A 159 -15.22 -8.36 0.33
N ASN A 160 -15.71 -9.54 -0.08
CA ASN A 160 -15.00 -10.79 0.10
C ASN A 160 -13.73 -10.87 -0.77
N VAL A 161 -13.77 -10.35 -2.00
CA VAL A 161 -12.61 -10.29 -2.91
C VAL A 161 -11.51 -9.41 -2.32
N LEU A 162 -11.83 -8.21 -1.86
CA LEU A 162 -10.84 -7.31 -1.26
C LEU A 162 -10.24 -7.89 0.02
N LYS A 163 -11.07 -8.48 0.89
CA LYS A 163 -10.60 -9.17 2.10
C LYS A 163 -9.66 -10.33 1.77
N LEU A 164 -9.94 -11.09 0.71
CA LEU A 164 -9.10 -12.20 0.29
C LEU A 164 -7.78 -11.72 -0.34
N GLN A 165 -7.82 -10.67 -1.16
CA GLN A 165 -6.62 -10.00 -1.70
C GLN A 165 -5.72 -9.50 -0.58
N ARG A 166 -6.31 -8.85 0.43
CA ARG A 166 -5.59 -8.38 1.62
C ARG A 166 -4.98 -9.53 2.42
N LYS A 167 -5.77 -10.57 2.71
CA LYS A 167 -5.25 -11.77 3.40
C LYS A 167 -4.08 -12.41 2.66
N LYS A 168 -4.10 -12.43 1.33
CA LYS A 168 -2.98 -12.93 0.52
C LYS A 168 -1.76 -12.02 0.59
N LEU A 169 -1.97 -10.70 0.50
CA LEU A 169 -0.90 -9.72 0.66
C LEU A 169 -0.23 -9.89 2.01
N ASP A 170 -1.03 -10.06 3.07
CA ASP A 170 -0.53 -10.19 4.42
C ASP A 170 0.29 -11.47 4.60
N ALA A 171 -0.24 -12.61 4.15
CA ALA A 171 0.48 -13.88 4.19
C ALA A 171 1.80 -13.84 3.40
N LEU A 172 1.83 -13.18 2.24
CA LEU A 172 3.06 -13.05 1.45
C LEU A 172 4.05 -12.08 2.12
N ALA A 173 3.57 -10.99 2.70
CA ALA A 173 4.39 -10.05 3.45
C ALA A 173 5.08 -10.75 4.64
N ASP A 174 4.34 -11.58 5.38
CA ASP A 174 4.88 -12.29 6.54
C ASP A 174 5.94 -13.32 6.13
N VAL A 175 5.75 -14.02 4.99
CA VAL A 175 6.77 -14.93 4.43
C VAL A 175 8.03 -14.17 4.03
N VAL A 176 7.87 -13.05 3.31
CA VAL A 176 9.00 -12.20 2.88
C VAL A 176 9.73 -11.61 4.09
N LEU A 177 9.00 -11.21 5.13
CA LEU A 177 9.56 -10.70 6.38
C LEU A 177 10.36 -11.79 7.11
N GLY A 178 9.80 -13.01 7.25
CA GLY A 178 10.49 -14.13 7.88
C GLY A 178 11.77 -14.55 7.16
N ASP A 179 11.77 -14.50 5.82
CA ASP A 179 12.99 -14.72 5.02
C ASP A 179 14.04 -13.62 5.27
N PHE A 180 13.62 -12.36 5.43
CA PHE A 180 14.53 -11.27 5.76
C PHE A 180 15.10 -11.37 7.16
N GLU A 181 14.30 -11.78 8.14
CA GLU A 181 14.77 -12.03 9.51
C GLU A 181 15.79 -13.16 9.54
N THR A 182 15.50 -14.27 8.85
CA THR A 182 16.41 -15.44 8.75
C THR A 182 17.73 -15.10 8.07
N THR A 183 17.71 -14.16 7.11
CA THR A 183 18.90 -13.72 6.38
C THR A 183 19.54 -12.45 6.96
N GLU A 184 19.04 -11.95 8.09
CA GLU A 184 19.39 -10.66 8.70
C GLU A 184 19.37 -9.49 7.69
N PHE A 185 18.54 -9.59 6.65
CA PHE A 185 18.45 -8.58 5.62
C PHE A 185 17.67 -7.37 6.14
N ARG A 186 18.37 -6.25 6.27
CA ARG A 186 17.77 -4.93 6.46
C ARG A 186 17.99 -4.09 5.21
N MET A 187 16.91 -3.55 4.66
CA MET A 187 17.01 -2.58 3.58
C MET A 187 17.81 -1.37 4.12
N PRO A 188 18.92 -0.97 3.46
CA PRO A 188 19.68 0.18 3.89
C PRO A 188 18.76 1.40 3.98
N GLN A 189 18.79 2.08 5.12
CA GLN A 189 18.20 3.40 5.19
C GLN A 189 19.06 4.29 4.30
N GLY A 190 18.54 4.61 3.12
CA GLY A 190 19.23 5.49 2.19
C GLY A 190 19.61 6.77 2.93
N SER A 191 20.90 7.01 3.06
CA SER A 191 21.48 8.28 3.46
C SER A 191 20.93 9.37 2.54
N THR A 192 19.93 10.10 2.99
CA THR A 192 19.53 11.37 2.39
C THR A 192 20.64 12.37 2.64
N VAL A 193 21.68 12.33 1.82
CA VAL A 193 22.64 13.42 1.67
C VAL A 193 22.30 14.06 0.33
N PHE A 194 21.51 15.12 0.40
CA PHE A 194 21.48 16.19 -0.59
C PHE A 194 21.72 17.49 0.16
#